data_AF-G8JYJ5-F1
#
_entry.id   AF-G8JYJ5-F1
#
_cell.length_a   1.000
_cell.length_b   1.000
_cell.length_c   1.000
_cell.angle_alpha   90.00
_cell.angle_beta   90.00
_cell.angle_gamma   90.00
#
_symmetry.space_group_name_H-M   'P 1'
#
loop_
_entity.id
_entity.type
_entity.pdbx_description
1 polymer ?
#
loop_
_entity_poly.entity_id
_entity_poly.type
_entity_poly.pdbx_seq_one_letter_code
_entity_poly.pdbx_strand_id
1 'polypeptide(L)' 'YFTSMTLPAKVRLAVACCLNMCGACHCSDIALLGYHRKPPIVDHECLDNMCEIPTVIASCPVGAISPTQVDGKKSV' A
#
# COMPACT_ATOMS: atom_id res chain seq x y z
N TYR A 1 -8.67 28.92 12.79
CA TYR A 1 -7.50 28.06 12.99
C TYR A 1 -6.41 28.25 11.95
N PHE A 2 -6.72 28.23 10.64
CA PHE A 2 -5.65 28.44 9.63
C PHE A 2 -5.12 29.87 9.59
N THR A 3 -6.01 30.87 9.65
CA THR A 3 -5.65 32.31 9.66
C THR A 3 -5.47 32.91 11.07
N SER A 4 -5.71 32.13 12.13
CA SER A 4 -5.75 32.60 13.51
C SER A 4 -4.91 31.70 14.43
N MET A 5 -4.15 32.27 15.36
CA MET A 5 -3.29 31.50 16.29
C MET A 5 -4.00 31.19 17.61
N THR A 6 -5.00 30.31 17.57
CA THR A 6 -5.85 29.96 18.72
C THR A 6 -5.52 28.60 19.36
N LEU A 7 -4.49 27.89 18.88
CA LEU A 7 -4.05 26.59 19.42
C LEU A 7 -2.79 26.75 20.27
N PRO A 8 -2.57 25.89 21.29
CA PRO A 8 -1.40 25.96 22.16
C PRO A 8 -0.08 25.64 21.44
N ALA A 9 -0.14 24.94 20.30
CA ALA A 9 1.01 24.62 19.46
C ALA A 9 0.61 24.55 17.98
N LYS A 10 1.61 24.60 17.09
CA LYS A 10 1.39 24.41 15.65
C LYS A 10 1.03 22.96 15.36
N VAL A 11 -0.15 22.74 14.79
CA VAL A 11 -0.60 21.41 14.34
C VAL A 11 -0.25 21.21 12.86
N ARG A 12 0.38 20.08 12.54
CA ARG A 12 0.68 19.62 11.19
C ARG A 12 -0.30 18.52 10.79
N LEU A 13 -1.06 18.79 9.72
CA LEU A 13 -1.95 17.81 9.11
C LEU A 13 -1.33 17.33 7.80
N ALA A 14 -1.25 16.00 7.64
CA ALA A 14 -0.76 15.38 6.42
C ALA A 14 -1.73 14.33 5.90
N VAL A 15 -1.71 14.15 4.58
CA VAL A 15 -2.55 13.17 3.88
C VAL A 15 -1.66 12.29 3.02
N ALA A 16 -1.89 10.99 3.08
CA ALA A 16 -1.30 10.02 2.16
C ALA A 16 -2.41 9.22 1.47
N CYS A 17 -2.30 9.06 0.15
CA CYS A 17 -3.28 8.33 -0.64
C CYS A 17 -3.18 6.81 -0.46
N CYS A 18 -2.03 6.29 -0.04
CA CYS A 18 -1.79 4.88 0.27
C CYS A 18 -0.67 4.71 1.32
N LEU A 19 -0.41 3.47 1.72
CA LEU A 19 0.55 3.11 2.76
C LEU A 19 2.02 3.37 2.39
N ASN A 20 2.32 3.71 1.13
CA ASN A 20 3.68 4.13 0.75
C ASN A 20 4.03 5.50 1.32
N MET A 21 3.04 6.25 1.82
CA MET A 21 3.22 7.48 2.60
C MET A 21 4.27 8.42 1.98
N CYS A 22 4.06 8.85 0.73
CA CYS A 22 4.97 9.73 -0.03
C CYS A 22 5.05 11.16 0.53
N GLY A 23 5.40 11.31 1.80
CA GLY A 23 5.44 12.55 2.57
C GLY A 23 5.55 12.29 4.07
N ALA A 24 5.31 13.33 4.87
CA ALA A 24 5.47 13.29 6.34
C ALA A 24 4.26 12.70 7.09
N CYS A 25 3.44 11.86 6.44
CA CYS A 25 2.20 11.34 7.03
C CYS A 25 2.46 10.46 8.26
N HIS A 26 3.58 9.72 8.28
CA HIS A 26 3.98 8.85 9.40
C HIS A 26 4.48 9.60 10.64
N CYS A 27 4.73 10.92 10.53
CA CYS A 27 5.29 11.74 11.62
C CYS A 27 4.55 13.08 11.80
N SER A 28 3.31 13.17 11.31
CA SER A 28 2.45 14.35 11.49
C SER A 28 1.60 14.23 12.76
N ASP A 29 1.22 15.36 13.35
CA ASP A 29 0.35 15.38 14.54
C ASP A 29 -1.02 14.74 14.24
N ILE A 30 -1.54 14.99 13.03
CA ILE A 30 -2.75 14.36 12.51
C ILE A 30 -2.48 13.84 11.09
N ALA A 31 -2.76 12.57 10.86
CA ALA A 31 -2.51 11.86 9.62
C ALA A 31 -3.81 11.27 9.06
N LEU A 32 -4.09 11.52 7.78
CA LEU A 32 -5.17 10.86 7.03
C LEU A 32 -4.57 9.92 5.99
N LEU A 33 -4.92 8.65 6.08
CA LEU A 33 -4.34 7.60 5.24
C LEU A 33 -5.42 6.83 4.47
N GLY A 34 -5.26 6.77 3.15
CA GLY A 34 -6.04 5.85 2.31
C GLY A 34 -5.64 4.40 2.55
N TYR A 35 -6.61 3.53 2.84
CA TYR A 35 -6.37 2.14 3.21
C TYR A 35 -7.27 1.17 2.43
N HIS A 36 -6.68 0.12 1.85
CA HIS A 36 -7.42 -0.94 1.16
C HIS A 36 -7.94 -1.98 2.16
N ARG A 37 -9.20 -2.39 2.00
CA ARG A 37 -9.86 -3.40 2.87
C ARG A 37 -10.18 -4.72 2.17
N LYS A 38 -9.71 -4.89 0.93
CA LYS A 38 -9.94 -6.08 0.11
C LYS A 38 -8.60 -6.62 -0.39
N PRO A 39 -8.44 -7.94 -0.48
CA PRO A 39 -7.28 -8.55 -1.12
C PRO A 39 -7.22 -8.21 -2.62
N PRO A 40 -6.04 -8.33 -3.25
CA PRO A 40 -5.91 -8.15 -4.69
C PRO A 40 -6.69 -9.21 -5.46
N ILE A 41 -7.19 -8.84 -6.64
CA ILE A 41 -7.76 -9.78 -7.62
C ILE A 41 -6.62 -10.19 -8.54
N VAL A 42 -6.38 -11.49 -8.69
CA VAL A 42 -5.26 -12.02 -9.48
C VAL A 42 -5.71 -12.21 -10.94
N ASP A 43 -4.99 -11.58 -11.86
CA ASP A 43 -5.14 -11.83 -13.30
C ASP A 43 -4.10 -12.87 -13.74
N HIS A 44 -4.51 -14.14 -13.77
CA HIS A 44 -3.63 -15.26 -14.09
C HIS A 44 -3.14 -15.28 -15.55
N GLU A 45 -3.79 -14.56 -16.47
CA GLU A 45 -3.41 -14.58 -17.89
C GLU A 45 -2.16 -13.72 -18.16
N CYS A 46 -2.06 -12.60 -17.45
CA CYS A 46 -1.00 -11.62 -17.68
C CYS A 46 0.17 -11.72 -16.67
N LEU A 47 -0.02 -12.44 -15.56
CA LEU A 47 0.92 -12.43 -14.44
C LEU A 47 2.33 -12.94 -14.79
N ASP A 48 2.42 -14.05 -15.52
CA ASP A 48 3.71 -14.64 -15.93
C ASP A 48 4.48 -13.75 -16.93
N ASN A 49 3.76 -12.92 -17.69
CA ASN A 49 4.37 -12.00 -18.67
C ASN A 49 4.84 -10.68 -18.05
N MET A 50 4.17 -10.20 -16.99
CA MET A 50 4.42 -8.87 -16.42
C MET A 50 5.21 -8.89 -15.10
N CYS A 51 5.23 -10.03 -14.40
CA CYS A 51 5.74 -10.10 -13.05
C CYS A 51 6.75 -11.23 -12.86
N GLU A 52 7.79 -10.96 -12.08
CA GLU A 52 8.70 -12.00 -11.60
C GLU A 52 8.12 -12.62 -10.32
N ILE A 53 7.64 -13.87 -10.40
CA ILE A 53 6.93 -14.56 -9.30
C ILE A 53 7.66 -14.50 -7.95
N PRO A 54 8.98 -14.79 -7.85
CA PRO A 54 9.68 -14.77 -6.57
C PRO A 54 9.67 -13.37 -5.92
N THR A 55 9.82 -12.32 -6.73
CA THR A 55 9.83 -10.93 -6.27
C THR A 55 8.46 -10.50 -5.77
N VAL A 56 7.38 -10.92 -6.45
CA VAL A 56 6.01 -10.66 -5.99
C VAL A 56 5.74 -11.36 -4.65
N ILE A 57 6.14 -12.63 -4.50
CA ILE A 57 6.00 -13.37 -3.24
C ILE A 57 6.77 -12.66 -2.11
N ALA A 58 8.04 -12.29 -2.36
CA ALA A 58 8.89 -11.61 -1.39
C ALA A 58 8.39 -10.21 -0.99
N SER A 59 7.59 -9.56 -1.83
CA SER A 59 7.01 -8.26 -1.51
C SER A 59 5.94 -8.31 -0.41
N CYS A 60 5.36 -9.48 -0.13
CA CYS A 60 4.31 -9.63 0.86
C CYS A 60 4.88 -9.68 2.29
N PRO A 61 4.62 -8.68 3.15
CA PRO A 61 5.20 -8.63 4.50
C PRO A 61 4.64 -9.72 5.43
N VAL A 62 3.51 -10.33 5.09
CA VAL A 62 2.83 -11.37 5.87
C VAL A 62 2.86 -12.75 5.22
N GLY A 63 3.54 -12.90 4.06
CA GLY A 63 3.65 -14.18 3.36
C GLY A 63 2.33 -14.77 2.86
N ALA A 64 1.33 -13.93 2.56
CA ALA A 64 0.02 -14.37 2.07
C ALA A 64 0.02 -14.81 0.59
N ILE A 65 1.10 -14.56 -0.14
CA ILE A 65 1.27 -14.90 -1.56
C ILE A 65 2.11 -16.17 -1.65
N SER A 66 1.65 -17.19 -2.39
CA SER A 66 2.32 -18.49 -2.51
C SER A 66 2.45 -18.90 -3.98
N PRO A 67 3.48 -19.64 -4.38
CA PRO A 67 3.62 -20.07 -5.77
C PRO A 67 2.55 -21.12 -6.13
N THR A 68 1.91 -20.96 -7.29
CA THR A 68 0.95 -21.94 -7.84
C THR A 68 1.07 -22.05 -9.36
N GLN A 69 0.35 -23.00 -9.96
CA GLN A 69 0.15 -23.09 -11.40
C GLN A 69 -1.35 -23.17 -11.70
N VAL A 70 -1.80 -22.33 -12.63
CA VAL A 70 -3.20 -22.31 -13.10
C VAL A 70 -3.15 -22.47 -14.62
N ASP A 71 -3.88 -23.45 -15.16
CA ASP A 71 -3.92 -23.77 -16.60
C ASP A 71 -2.55 -23.92 -17.27
N GLY A 72 -1.58 -24.48 -16.53
CA GLY A 72 -0.21 -24.71 -17.00
C GLY A 72 0.69 -23.47 -17.02
N LYS A 73 0.19 -22.31 -16.56
CA LYS A 73 0.97 -21.07 -16.43
C LYS A 73 1.39 -20.85 -14.97
N LYS A 74 2.55 -20.24 -14.77
CA LYS A 74 3.02 -19.88 -13.41
C LYS A 74 2.15 -18.77 -12.84
N SER A 75 1.73 -18.93 -11.59
CA SER A 75 0.90 -17.94 -10.91
C SER A 75 1.16 -17.90 -9.40
N VAL A 76 0.37 -17.08 -8.70
CA VAL A 76 0.37 -16.94 -7.24
C VAL A 76 -1.02 -17.06 -6.63
#